data_AF-A0A1B6MUQ1-F1
#
_entry.id   AF-A0A1B6MUQ1-F1
#
_cell.length_a   1.000
_cell.length_b   1.000
_cell.length_c   1.000
_cell.angle_alpha   90.00
_cell.angle_beta   90.00
_cell.angle_gamma   90.00
#
_symmetry.space_group_name_H-M   'P 1'
#
loop_
_entity.id
_entity.type
_entity.pdbx_description
1 polymer ?
#
loop_
_entity_poly.entity_id
_entity_poly.type
_entity_poly.pdbx_seq_one_letter_code
_entity_poly.pdbx_strand_id
1 'polypeptide(L)'
;LGTFPSSIQRYMAVPTLRDARWILFYTAVGLLIVMNMTTFLGMILYARYHQCDPVAAGVIKSSNQMVPLYVAEVGKKYTGIAGLFISGILSASLSTMSSWINTVGGMIYKDIMEVYFPNVQHS
;
A
#
# COMPACT_ATOMS: atom_id res chain seq x y z
N LEU A 1 -12.73 2.73 -0.33
CA LEU A 1 -12.00 3.26 0.84
C LEU A 1 -12.75 3.08 2.17
N GLY A 2 -14.10 3.02 2.16
CA GLY A 2 -14.92 2.76 3.37
C GLY A 2 -15.58 1.38 3.44
N THR A 3 -15.19 0.42 2.59
CA THR A 3 -15.79 -0.93 2.53
C THR A 3 -14.87 -2.01 3.10
N PHE A 4 -13.58 -1.72 3.32
CA PHE A 4 -12.66 -2.67 3.91
C PHE A 4 -12.94 -2.76 5.42
N PRO A 5 -13.30 -3.94 5.95
CA PRO A 5 -13.62 -4.10 7.36
C PRO A 5 -12.44 -3.65 8.26
N SER A 6 -11.21 -3.90 7.79
CA SER A 6 -9.96 -3.43 8.42
C SER A 6 -9.89 -1.91 8.64
N SER A 7 -10.41 -1.12 7.69
CA SER A 7 -10.35 0.33 7.75
C SER A 7 -11.45 0.87 8.64
N ILE A 8 -12.65 0.32 8.55
CA ILE A 8 -13.81 0.70 9.37
C ILE A 8 -13.53 0.43 10.86
N GLN A 9 -12.98 -0.76 11.18
CA GLN A 9 -12.59 -1.11 12.55
C GLN A 9 -11.59 -0.12 13.14
N ARG A 10 -10.61 0.33 12.36
CA ARG A 10 -9.62 1.32 12.81
C ARG A 10 -10.23 2.69 13.07
N TYR A 11 -11.23 3.11 12.29
CA TYR A 11 -11.93 4.37 12.54
C TYR A 11 -12.84 4.28 13.77
N MET A 12 -13.49 3.15 14.01
CA MET A 12 -14.37 2.95 15.17
C MET A 12 -13.61 2.76 16.48
N ALA A 13 -12.34 2.32 16.43
CA ALA A 13 -11.47 2.21 17.60
C ALA A 13 -10.92 3.56 18.12
N VAL A 14 -11.12 4.66 17.38
CA VAL A 14 -10.67 5.99 17.80
C VAL A 14 -11.65 6.57 18.83
N PRO A 15 -11.18 7.06 19.99
CA PRO A 15 -12.06 7.48 21.08
C PRO A 15 -12.84 8.76 20.80
N THR A 16 -12.39 9.62 19.88
CA THR A 16 -13.08 10.88 19.56
C THR A 16 -13.23 11.14 18.06
N LEU A 17 -14.37 11.74 17.68
CA LEU A 17 -14.64 12.15 16.30
C LEU A 17 -13.65 13.21 15.77
N ARG A 18 -13.06 14.00 16.67
CA ARG A 18 -12.06 15.02 16.32
C ARG A 18 -10.76 14.36 15.85
N ASP A 19 -10.31 13.34 16.55
CA ASP A 19 -9.08 12.60 16.19
C ASP A 19 -9.29 11.81 14.91
N ALA A 20 -10.47 11.21 14.71
CA ALA A 20 -10.82 10.52 13.48
C ALA A 20 -10.76 11.46 12.25
N ARG A 21 -11.21 12.71 12.40
CA ARG A 21 -11.11 13.73 11.33
C ARG A 21 -9.67 14.08 11.01
N TRP A 22 -8.80 14.22 12.02
CA TRP A 22 -7.37 14.46 11.80
C TRP A 22 -6.69 13.28 11.12
N ILE A 23 -6.99 12.04 11.52
CA ILE A 23 -6.46 10.83 10.87
C ILE A 23 -6.87 10.77 9.39
N LEU A 24 -8.14 11.08 9.09
CA LEU A 24 -8.62 11.15 7.70
C LEU A 24 -7.88 12.24 6.92
N PHE A 25 -7.65 13.41 7.52
CA PHE A 25 -6.89 14.49 6.88
C PHE A 25 -5.45 14.07 6.58
N TYR A 26 -4.72 13.50 7.55
CA TYR A 26 -3.36 12.99 7.33
C TYR A 26 -3.33 11.88 6.26
N THR A 27 -4.32 11.00 6.26
CA THR A 27 -4.44 9.94 5.24
C THR A 27 -4.66 10.53 3.85
N ALA A 28 -5.52 11.55 3.73
CA ALA A 28 -5.79 12.23 2.47
C ALA A 28 -4.54 12.99 1.95
N VAL A 29 -3.84 13.71 2.83
CA VAL A 29 -2.58 14.40 2.48
C VAL A 29 -1.52 13.39 2.05
N GLY A 30 -1.37 12.28 2.77
CA GLY A 30 -0.45 11.20 2.41
C GLY A 30 -0.75 10.60 1.03
N LEU A 31 -2.03 10.37 0.71
CA LEU A 31 -2.46 9.92 -0.61
C LEU A 31 -2.09 10.92 -1.71
N LEU A 32 -2.32 12.21 -1.49
CA LEU A 32 -1.95 13.25 -2.46
C LEU A 32 -0.43 13.26 -2.73
N ILE A 33 0.40 13.13 -1.69
CA ILE A 33 1.86 13.09 -1.83
C ILE A 33 2.29 11.88 -2.67
N VAL A 34 1.76 10.70 -2.36
CA VAL A 34 2.08 9.45 -3.09
C VAL A 34 1.68 9.57 -4.56
N MET A 35 0.48 10.07 -4.85
CA MET A 35 0.01 10.25 -6.24
C MET A 35 0.96 11.17 -7.02
N ASN A 36 1.34 12.31 -6.43
CA ASN A 36 2.30 13.23 -7.06
C ASN A 36 3.65 12.54 -7.32
N MET A 37 4.21 11.82 -6.34
CA MET A 37 5.47 11.10 -6.51
C MET A 37 5.39 10.04 -7.63
N THR A 38 4.27 9.29 -7.71
CA THR A 38 4.06 8.32 -8.79
C THR A 38 4.00 8.99 -10.16
N THR A 39 3.32 10.13 -10.28
CA THR A 39 3.28 10.90 -11.54
C THR A 39 4.66 11.44 -11.92
N PHE A 40 5.42 11.98 -10.97
CA PHE A 40 6.81 12.42 -11.21
C PHE A 40 7.71 11.26 -11.68
N LEU A 41 7.60 10.10 -11.03
CA LEU A 41 8.34 8.91 -11.44
C LEU A 41 7.98 8.48 -12.87
N GLY A 42 6.69 8.48 -13.22
CA GLY A 42 6.22 8.20 -14.58
C GLY A 42 6.79 9.17 -15.63
N MET A 43 6.84 10.47 -15.32
CA MET A 43 7.45 11.47 -16.20
C MET A 43 8.96 11.26 -16.36
N ILE A 44 9.68 10.89 -15.30
CA ILE A 44 11.11 10.60 -15.36
C ILE A 44 11.38 9.37 -16.24
N LEU A 45 10.59 8.30 -16.06
CA LEU A 45 10.70 7.10 -16.89
C LEU A 45 10.42 7.44 -18.36
N TYR A 46 9.37 8.22 -18.63
CA TYR A 46 9.06 8.70 -19.98
C TYR A 46 10.24 9.48 -20.57
N ALA A 47 10.76 10.49 -19.88
CA ALA A 47 11.89 11.29 -20.34
C ALA A 47 13.16 10.45 -20.60
N ARG A 48 13.37 9.38 -19.82
CA ARG A 48 14.54 8.51 -19.95
C ARG A 48 14.44 7.51 -21.09
N TYR A 49 13.25 6.96 -21.32
CA TYR A 49 13.01 5.87 -22.28
C TYR A 49 12.32 6.32 -23.57
N HIS A 50 12.00 7.62 -23.73
CA HIS A 50 11.38 8.18 -24.94
C HIS A 50 12.16 7.92 -26.24
N GLN A 51 13.49 7.78 -26.16
CA GLN A 51 14.37 7.58 -27.33
C GLN A 51 14.86 6.13 -27.48
N CYS A 52 14.87 5.36 -26.40
CA CYS A 52 15.28 3.96 -26.39
C CYS A 52 14.32 3.19 -25.49
N ASP A 53 13.26 2.64 -26.10
CA ASP A 53 12.22 1.93 -25.39
C ASP A 53 12.73 0.55 -24.93
N PRO A 54 12.89 0.29 -23.62
CA PRO A 54 13.37 -1.00 -23.12
C PRO A 54 12.33 -2.11 -23.30
N VAL A 55 11.07 -1.71 -23.55
CA VAL A 55 9.96 -2.59 -23.95
C VAL A 55 10.13 -3.06 -25.39
N ALA A 56 10.49 -2.16 -26.31
CA ALA A 56 10.77 -2.50 -27.71
C ALA A 56 12.10 -3.26 -27.87
N ALA A 57 13.08 -2.99 -27.00
CA ALA A 57 14.37 -3.69 -26.96
C ALA A 57 14.30 -5.11 -26.37
N GLY A 58 13.12 -5.57 -25.90
CA GLY A 58 12.92 -6.94 -25.40
C GLY A 58 13.53 -7.22 -24.02
N VAL A 59 14.00 -6.19 -23.30
CA VAL A 59 14.59 -6.31 -21.95
C VAL A 59 13.51 -6.55 -20.89
N ILE A 60 12.25 -6.18 -21.18
CA ILE A 60 11.12 -6.24 -20.25
C ILE A 60 9.89 -6.86 -20.92
N LYS A 61 9.28 -7.88 -20.29
CA LYS A 61 8.04 -8.51 -20.80
C LYS A 61 6.78 -7.69 -20.50
N SER A 62 6.81 -6.85 -19.47
CA SER A 62 5.63 -6.11 -18.98
C SER A 62 5.99 -4.72 -18.47
N SER A 63 5.14 -3.72 -18.75
CA SER A 63 5.31 -2.32 -18.32
C SER A 63 5.50 -2.17 -16.78
N ASN A 64 4.91 -3.07 -15.99
CA ASN A 64 5.02 -3.07 -14.52
C ASN A 64 6.44 -3.30 -13.98
N GLN A 65 7.35 -3.87 -14.79
CA GLN A 65 8.74 -4.14 -14.38
C GLN A 65 9.70 -2.99 -14.73
N MET A 66 9.20 -1.94 -15.41
CA MET A 66 10.01 -0.81 -15.83
C MET A 66 10.57 0.00 -14.65
N VAL A 67 9.76 0.21 -13.60
CA VAL A 67 10.19 0.92 -12.39
C VAL A 67 11.27 0.14 -11.61
N PRO A 68 11.10 -1.17 -11.30
CA PRO A 68 12.16 -1.98 -10.70
C PRO A 68 13.48 -1.97 -11.49
N LEU A 69 13.42 -2.05 -12.82
CA LEU A 69 14.61 -2.01 -13.66
C LEU A 69 15.31 -0.65 -13.61
N TYR A 70 14.55 0.44 -13.68
CA TYR A 70 15.09 1.79 -13.53
C TYR A 70 15.79 1.96 -12.17
N VAL A 71 15.17 1.49 -11.09
CA VAL A 71 15.77 1.55 -9.74
C VAL A 71 17.04 0.68 -9.65
N ALA A 72 17.06 -0.49 -10.30
CA ALA A 72 18.26 -1.34 -10.35
C ALA A 72 19.41 -0.68 -11.13
N GLU A 73 19.12 0.02 -12.24
CA GLU A 73 20.11 0.80 -13.00
C GLU A 73 20.65 1.98 -12.19
N VAL A 74 19.78 2.73 -11.52
CA VAL A 74 20.18 3.81 -10.61
C VAL A 74 20.97 3.26 -9.42
N GLY A 75 20.62 2.07 -8.93
CA GLY A 75 21.31 1.37 -7.86
C GLY A 75 22.76 0.98 -8.20
N LYS A 76 23.10 0.80 -9.48
CA LYS A 76 24.50 0.63 -9.92
C LYS A 76 25.33 1.90 -9.75
N LYS A 77 24.69 3.08 -9.86
CA LYS A 77 25.33 4.39 -9.67
C LYS A 77 25.32 4.82 -8.20
N TYR A 78 24.28 4.44 -7.45
CA TYR A 78 24.10 4.79 -6.03
C TYR A 78 23.77 3.54 -5.21
N THR A 79 24.81 2.94 -4.64
CA THR A 79 24.71 1.75 -3.80
C THR A 79 23.84 2.06 -2.57
N GLY A 80 22.74 1.31 -2.41
CA GLY A 80 21.81 1.42 -1.27
C GLY A 80 20.38 1.84 -1.64
N ILE A 81 20.18 2.63 -2.70
CA ILE A 81 18.84 3.09 -3.11
C ILE A 81 17.95 1.92 -3.52
N ALA A 82 18.51 0.94 -4.24
CA ALA A 82 17.78 -0.27 -4.61
C ALA A 82 17.32 -1.08 -3.39
N GLY A 83 18.15 -1.15 -2.34
CA GLY A 83 17.81 -1.81 -1.08
C GLY A 83 16.68 -1.10 -0.34
N LEU A 84 16.73 0.24 -0.27
CA LEU A 84 15.68 1.07 0.34
C LEU A 84 14.33 0.96 -0.41
N PHE A 85 14.37 0.87 -1.73
CA PHE A 85 13.17 0.69 -2.54
C PHE A 85 12.51 -0.67 -2.27
N ILE A 86 13.31 -1.76 -2.27
CA ILE A 86 12.79 -3.10 -2.00
C ILE A 86 12.26 -3.21 -0.57
N SER A 87 12.98 -2.66 0.42
CA SER A 87 12.52 -2.68 1.81
C SER A 87 11.19 -1.94 1.98
N GLY A 88 11.03 -0.78 1.33
CA GLY A 88 9.77 -0.03 1.34
C GLY A 88 8.59 -0.82 0.77
N ILE A 89 8.78 -1.48 -0.38
CA ILE A 89 7.73 -2.33 -0.99
C ILE A 89 7.36 -3.49 -0.07
N LEU A 90 8.36 -4.15 0.51
CA LEU A 90 8.13 -5.26 1.42
C LEU A 90 7.40 -4.80 2.69
N SER A 91 7.78 -3.66 3.27
CA SER A 91 7.09 -3.07 4.43
C SER A 91 5.63 -2.73 4.11
N ALA A 92 5.36 -2.12 2.95
CA ALA A 92 3.99 -1.80 2.52
C ALA A 92 3.14 -3.08 2.31
N SER A 93 3.74 -4.09 1.67
CA SER A 93 3.12 -5.39 1.44
C SER A 93 2.79 -6.10 2.76
N LEU A 94 3.75 -6.12 3.69
CA LEU A 94 3.60 -6.75 4.99
C LEU A 94 2.58 -6.02 5.88
N SER A 95 2.53 -4.68 5.83
CA SER A 95 1.52 -3.87 6.53
C SER A 95 0.10 -4.20 6.07
N THR A 96 -0.08 -4.36 4.75
CA THR A 96 -1.36 -4.76 4.15
C THR A 96 -1.73 -6.19 4.56
N MET A 97 -0.78 -7.12 4.49
CA MET A 97 -0.98 -8.51 4.87
C MET A 97 -1.32 -8.67 6.35
N SER A 98 -0.64 -7.94 7.24
CA SER A 98 -0.95 -7.91 8.67
C SER A 98 -2.38 -7.41 8.93
N SER A 99 -2.80 -6.34 8.25
CA SER A 99 -4.16 -5.81 8.37
C SER A 99 -5.21 -6.81 7.87
N TRP A 100 -4.90 -7.56 6.81
CA TRP A 100 -5.75 -8.62 6.27
C TRP A 100 -5.93 -9.76 7.28
N ILE A 101 -4.82 -10.28 7.82
CA ILE A 101 -4.84 -11.37 8.81
C ILE A 101 -5.61 -10.95 10.06
N ASN A 102 -5.40 -9.72 10.57
CA ASN A 102 -6.13 -9.20 11.73
C ASN A 102 -7.65 -9.15 11.48
N THR A 103 -8.05 -8.80 10.26
CA THR A 103 -9.46 -8.73 9.88
C THR A 103 -10.08 -10.11 9.76
N VAL A 104 -9.40 -11.04 9.09
CA VAL A 104 -9.86 -12.43 8.93
C VAL A 104 -9.97 -13.12 10.30
N GLY A 105 -8.97 -12.95 11.17
CA GLY A 105 -9.02 -13.46 12.54
C GLY A 105 -10.20 -12.91 13.33
N GLY A 106 -10.47 -11.60 13.22
CA GLY A 106 -11.63 -10.97 13.85
C GLY A 106 -12.97 -11.49 13.31
N MET A 107 -13.07 -11.73 12.00
CA MET A 107 -14.28 -12.31 11.39
C MET A 107 -14.50 -13.76 11.84
N ILE A 108 -13.45 -14.60 11.82
CA ILE A 108 -13.54 -15.99 12.29
C ILE A 108 -13.95 -16.04 13.77
N TYR A 109 -13.33 -15.19 14.59
CA TYR A 109 -13.68 -15.08 16.00
C TYR A 109 -15.15 -14.72 16.17
N LYS A 110 -15.65 -13.72 15.42
CA LYS A 110 -17.05 -13.27 15.44
C LYS A 110 -18.03 -14.36 14.96
N ASP A 111 -17.67 -15.11 13.92
CA ASP A 111 -18.51 -16.17 13.37
C ASP A 111 -18.67 -17.34 14.36
N ILE A 112 -17.56 -17.77 14.98
CA ILE A 112 -17.56 -18.87 15.96
C ILE A 112 -18.37 -18.47 17.20
N MET A 113 -18.14 -17.28 17.77
CA MET A 113 -18.85 -16.87 18.97
C MET A 113 -20.37 -16.74 18.74
N GLU A 114 -20.80 -16.28 17.56
CA GLU A 114 -22.23 -16.07 17.25
C GLU A 114 -22.95 -17.43 17.11
N VAL A 115 -22.25 -18.45 16.60
CA VAL A 115 -22.76 -19.83 16.51
C VAL A 115 -22.81 -20.53 17.87
N TYR A 116 -21.77 -20.40 18.71
CA TYR A 116 -21.67 -21.13 19.99
C TYR A 116 -22.34 -20.40 21.18
N PHE A 117 -22.47 -19.07 21.12
CA PHE A 117 -23.06 -18.24 22.17
C PHE A 117 -24.15 -17.29 21.63
N PRO A 118 -25.27 -17.81 21.08
CA PRO A 118 -26.30 -17.01 20.42
C PRO A 118 -27.05 -16.02 21.33
N ASN A 119 -26.86 -16.10 22.66
CA ASN A 119 -27.58 -15.28 23.65
C ASN A 119 -26.73 -14.14 24.26
N VAL A 120 -25.49 -13.93 23.81
CA VAL A 120 -24.63 -12.86 24.33
C VAL A 120 -24.53 -11.77 23.27
N GLN A 121 -25.50 -10.84 23.27
CA GLN A 121 -25.45 -9.66 22.40
C GLN A 121 -24.31 -8.74 22.84
N HIS A 122 -23.29 -8.60 22.00
CA HIS A 122 -22.25 -7.60 22.17
C HIS A 122 -22.30 -6.55 21.06
N SER A 123 -22.39 -5.29 21.52
CA SER A 123 -22.41 -4.04 20.76
C SER A 123 -21.12 -3.76 20.00
#